data_AF-A0A9P7GCR5-F1
#
_entry.id   AF-A0A9P7GCR5-F1
#
_cell.length_a   1.000
_cell.length_b   1.000
_cell.length_c   1.000
_cell.angle_alpha   90.00
_cell.angle_beta   90.00
_cell.angle_gamma   90.00
#
_symmetry.space_group_name_H-M   'P 1'
#
loop_
_entity.id
_entity.type
_entity.pdbx_description
1 polymer ?
#
loop_
_entity_poly.entity_id
_entity_poly.type
_entity_poly.pdbx_seq_one_letter_code
_entity_poly.pdbx_strand_id
1 'polypeptide(L)'
;MSTTLLLTHLQNPNAGVPLQTLIAALAHHLAVDRPTPTPLAAAAVSSPFFLVYPPTHERLQGLVTAFRHAVQLKHQALVKNAEEGWSVSRAIFSKGVEGGAREWVREVLKGLQGGRAAIRLACSVGLLLGLNGLHKVDASNDKVENEIIIALAEVMDDYSLESGDWEKEFRPQLDVGFLVRANDTDDVNIADDGGHGGTFEAGSYSASGLDRLLRRRLTGVACRTYYLS
;
A
#
# COMPACT_ATOMS: atom_id res chain seq x y z
N MET A 1 -11.95 -16.27 19.38
CA MET A 1 -12.87 -16.17 18.22
C MET A 1 -12.48 -17.27 17.24
N SER A 2 -13.43 -17.97 16.61
CA SER A 2 -13.09 -18.91 15.52
C SER A 2 -12.84 -18.13 14.24
N THR A 3 -11.97 -18.62 13.35
CA THR A 3 -11.74 -18.02 12.02
C THR A 3 -13.01 -17.92 11.20
N THR A 4 -13.87 -18.94 11.27
CA THR A 4 -15.18 -18.96 10.59
C THR A 4 -16.09 -17.84 11.07
N LEU A 5 -16.12 -17.59 12.38
CA LEU A 5 -16.93 -16.54 12.99
C LEU A 5 -16.42 -15.15 12.60
N LEU A 6 -15.10 -14.96 12.52
CA LEU A 6 -14.50 -13.73 11.98
C LEU A 6 -14.91 -13.48 10.53
N LEU A 7 -14.83 -14.51 9.67
CA LEU A 7 -15.23 -14.38 8.28
C LEU A 7 -16.72 -14.02 8.14
N THR A 8 -17.60 -14.60 8.95
CA THR A 8 -19.02 -14.24 8.97
C THR A 8 -19.23 -12.76 9.31
N HIS A 9 -18.48 -12.20 10.26
CA HIS A 9 -18.58 -10.78 10.58
C HIS A 9 -17.98 -9.88 9.51
N LEU A 10 -16.88 -10.27 8.87
CA LEU A 10 -16.30 -9.52 7.75
C LEU A 10 -17.26 -9.46 6.55
N GLN A 11 -17.98 -10.56 6.28
CA GLN A 11 -18.97 -10.62 5.22
C GLN A 11 -20.23 -9.79 5.50
N ASN A 12 -20.44 -9.32 6.74
CA ASN A 12 -21.59 -8.52 7.12
C ASN A 12 -21.22 -7.02 7.17
N PRO A 13 -21.81 -6.15 6.32
CA PRO A 13 -21.51 -4.72 6.32
C PRO A 13 -21.89 -4.01 7.64
N ASN A 14 -22.87 -4.56 8.36
CA ASN A 14 -23.40 -4.02 9.61
C ASN A 14 -23.18 -5.03 10.75
N ALA A 15 -21.93 -5.45 10.95
CA ALA A 15 -21.58 -6.29 12.09
C ALA A 15 -21.86 -5.53 13.40
N GLY A 16 -22.69 -6.10 14.29
CA GLY A 16 -22.93 -5.56 15.64
C GLY A 16 -21.74 -5.73 16.60
N VAL A 17 -20.60 -6.22 16.09
CA VAL A 17 -19.38 -6.44 16.87
C VAL A 17 -18.54 -5.15 16.85
N PRO A 18 -17.99 -4.72 17.99
CA PRO A 18 -17.12 -3.55 18.03
C PRO A 18 -15.93 -3.68 17.07
N LEU A 19 -15.60 -2.59 16.37
CA LEU A 19 -14.49 -2.53 15.42
C LEU A 19 -13.17 -3.01 16.04
N GLN A 20 -12.90 -2.64 17.30
CA GLN A 20 -11.69 -3.04 18.02
C GLN A 20 -11.58 -4.56 18.19
N THR A 21 -12.70 -5.24 18.41
CA THR A 21 -12.73 -6.71 18.50
C THR A 21 -12.38 -7.35 17.16
N LEU A 22 -12.87 -6.80 16.05
CA LEU A 22 -12.54 -7.28 14.71
C LEU A 22 -11.06 -7.05 14.37
N ILE A 23 -10.52 -5.88 14.70
CA ILE A 23 -9.09 -5.55 14.52
C ILE A 23 -8.21 -6.54 15.28
N ALA A 24 -8.50 -6.77 16.57
CA ALA A 24 -7.73 -7.68 17.40
C ALA A 24 -7.84 -9.14 16.93
N ALA A 25 -9.05 -9.58 16.57
CA ALA A 25 -9.27 -10.92 16.03
C ALA A 25 -8.54 -11.12 14.69
N LEU A 26 -8.62 -10.15 13.78
CA LEU A 26 -7.93 -10.19 12.50
C LEU A 26 -6.41 -10.25 12.69
N ALA A 27 -5.85 -9.41 13.55
CA ALA A 27 -4.42 -9.39 13.87
C ALA A 27 -3.95 -10.76 14.39
N HIS A 28 -4.69 -11.33 15.33
CA HIS A 28 -4.40 -12.64 15.90
C HIS A 28 -4.47 -13.76 14.84
N HIS A 29 -5.54 -13.82 14.07
CA HIS A 29 -5.73 -14.87 13.07
C HIS A 29 -4.78 -14.76 11.87
N LEU A 30 -4.34 -13.55 11.50
CA LEU A 30 -3.29 -13.37 10.49
C LEU A 30 -1.92 -13.86 11.00
N ALA A 31 -1.65 -13.76 12.30
CA ALA A 31 -0.38 -14.17 12.89
C ALA A 31 -0.26 -15.70 13.10
N VAL A 32 -1.39 -16.39 13.31
CA VAL A 32 -1.41 -17.84 13.56
C VAL A 32 -1.31 -18.61 12.24
N ASP A 33 -0.28 -19.45 12.11
CA ASP A 33 0.18 -20.10 10.86
C ASP A 33 -0.78 -21.11 10.17
N ARG A 34 -2.06 -21.19 10.54
CA ARG A 34 -3.01 -22.14 9.94
C ARG A 34 -4.43 -21.58 9.89
N PRO A 35 -5.10 -21.51 8.72
CA PRO A 35 -4.59 -21.77 7.36
C PRO A 35 -3.53 -20.73 6.93
N THR A 36 -3.01 -20.82 5.70
CA THR A 36 -2.11 -19.78 5.15
C THR A 36 -2.74 -18.39 5.31
N PRO A 37 -1.95 -17.32 5.52
CA PRO A 37 -2.51 -16.00 5.74
C PRO A 37 -3.18 -15.42 4.48
N THR A 38 -2.88 -15.97 3.30
CA THR A 38 -3.39 -15.55 1.98
C THR A 38 -4.92 -15.45 1.92
N PRO A 39 -5.71 -16.53 2.17
CA PRO A 39 -7.17 -16.46 2.13
C PRO A 39 -7.77 -15.48 3.14
N LEU A 40 -7.16 -15.33 4.32
CA LEU A 40 -7.67 -14.40 5.33
C LEU A 40 -7.38 -12.94 4.95
N ALA A 41 -6.19 -12.66 4.41
CA ALA A 41 -5.86 -11.36 3.86
C ALA A 41 -6.79 -11.01 2.69
N ALA A 42 -7.04 -11.96 1.78
CA ALA A 42 -7.99 -11.81 0.68
C ALA A 42 -9.41 -11.52 1.18
N ALA A 43 -9.88 -12.26 2.19
CA ALA A 43 -11.18 -12.03 2.81
C ALA A 43 -11.25 -10.65 3.49
N ALA A 44 -10.16 -10.18 4.11
CA ALA A 44 -10.13 -8.86 4.75
C ALA A 44 -10.23 -7.72 3.70
N VAL A 45 -9.53 -7.83 2.57
CA VAL A 45 -9.57 -6.77 1.53
C VAL A 45 -10.83 -6.80 0.67
N SER A 46 -11.48 -7.95 0.55
CA SER A 46 -12.76 -8.12 -0.16
C SER A 46 -13.98 -8.00 0.76
N SER A 47 -13.76 -7.75 2.05
CA SER A 47 -14.78 -7.70 3.09
C SER A 47 -15.76 -6.52 2.88
N PRO A 48 -17.07 -6.78 2.70
CA PRO A 48 -18.09 -5.74 2.67
C PRO A 48 -18.02 -4.79 3.87
N PHE A 49 -17.61 -5.28 5.04
CA PHE A 49 -17.43 -4.45 6.24
C PHE A 49 -16.40 -3.32 6.03
N PHE A 50 -15.30 -3.58 5.32
CA PHE A 50 -14.29 -2.55 5.03
C PHE A 50 -14.58 -1.80 3.73
N LEU A 51 -15.42 -2.36 2.85
CA LEU A 51 -15.75 -1.79 1.54
C LEU A 51 -16.97 -0.84 1.55
N VAL A 52 -17.70 -0.71 2.67
CA VAL A 52 -18.83 0.23 2.79
C VAL A 52 -18.37 1.61 2.31
N TYR A 53 -19.06 2.13 1.30
CA TYR A 53 -18.74 3.41 0.71
C TYR A 53 -19.48 4.54 1.43
N PRO A 54 -18.80 5.66 1.76
CA PRO A 54 -17.36 5.90 1.62
C PRO A 54 -16.53 5.17 2.69
N PRO A 55 -15.29 4.75 2.39
CA PRO A 55 -14.42 4.13 3.39
C PRO A 55 -14.13 5.16 4.50
N THR A 56 -14.55 4.84 5.72
CA THR A 56 -14.34 5.74 6.87
C THR A 56 -12.90 5.65 7.35
N HIS A 57 -12.36 6.78 7.81
CA HIS A 57 -10.99 6.86 8.33
C HIS A 57 -10.74 5.83 9.44
N GLU A 58 -11.69 5.66 10.36
CA GLU A 58 -11.58 4.72 11.47
C GLU A 58 -11.39 3.26 11.01
N ARG A 59 -12.08 2.85 9.94
CA ARG A 59 -11.99 1.49 9.39
C ARG A 59 -10.64 1.24 8.71
N LEU A 60 -10.15 2.21 7.95
CA LEU A 60 -8.82 2.15 7.32
C LEU A 60 -7.71 2.14 8.37
N GLN A 61 -7.79 3.02 9.37
CA GLN A 61 -6.85 3.04 10.49
C GLN A 61 -6.90 1.73 11.28
N GLY A 62 -8.08 1.14 11.42
CA GLY A 62 -8.28 -0.17 12.01
C GLY A 62 -7.53 -1.27 11.27
N LEU A 63 -7.58 -1.28 9.93
CA LEU A 63 -6.80 -2.21 9.11
C LEU A 63 -5.29 -2.01 9.25
N VAL A 64 -4.81 -0.76 9.18
CA VAL A 64 -3.39 -0.43 9.43
C VAL A 64 -2.95 -1.02 10.77
N THR A 65 -3.76 -0.83 11.81
CA THR A 65 -3.49 -1.30 13.17
C THR A 65 -3.51 -2.84 13.26
N ALA A 66 -4.49 -3.49 12.64
CA ALA A 66 -4.62 -4.95 12.62
C ALA A 66 -3.39 -5.60 11.97
N PHE A 67 -2.99 -5.12 10.79
CA PHE A 67 -1.85 -5.67 10.05
C PHE A 67 -0.54 -5.40 10.78
N ARG A 68 -0.35 -4.19 11.35
CA ARG A 68 0.82 -3.87 12.18
C ARG A 68 0.96 -4.83 13.36
N HIS A 69 -0.13 -5.08 14.09
CA HIS A 69 -0.13 -6.03 15.21
C HIS A 69 0.04 -7.48 14.75
N ALA A 70 -0.49 -7.86 13.60
CA ALA A 70 -0.25 -9.18 13.02
C ALA A 70 1.24 -9.43 12.80
N VAL A 71 1.99 -8.45 12.26
CA VAL A 71 3.46 -8.57 12.11
C VAL A 71 4.14 -8.80 13.45
N GLN A 72 3.78 -8.03 14.47
CA GLN A 72 4.38 -8.14 15.81
C GLN A 72 4.12 -9.51 16.45
N LEU A 73 2.86 -9.95 16.44
CA LEU A 73 2.46 -11.27 16.96
C LEU A 73 3.14 -12.40 16.18
N LYS A 74 3.22 -12.27 14.86
CA LYS A 74 3.89 -13.24 14.00
C LYS A 74 5.38 -13.33 14.30
N HIS A 75 6.07 -12.20 14.46
CA HIS A 75 7.47 -12.17 14.83
C HIS A 75 7.70 -12.83 16.20
N GLN A 76 6.88 -12.50 17.21
CA GLN A 76 6.95 -13.15 18.52
C GLN A 76 6.76 -14.66 18.44
N ALA A 77 5.79 -15.13 17.64
CA ALA A 77 5.58 -16.56 17.41
C ALA A 77 6.79 -17.23 16.75
N LEU A 78 7.42 -16.58 15.76
CA LEU A 78 8.61 -17.10 15.08
C LEU A 78 9.82 -17.17 16.02
N VAL A 79 10.05 -16.15 16.86
CA VAL A 79 11.12 -16.13 17.85
C VAL A 79 10.92 -17.27 18.85
N LYS A 80 9.71 -17.40 19.41
CA LYS A 80 9.37 -18.47 20.34
C LYS A 80 9.57 -19.87 19.72
N ASN A 81 9.13 -20.07 18.48
CA ASN A 81 9.32 -21.34 17.76
C ASN A 81 10.80 -21.65 17.48
N ALA A 82 11.63 -20.62 17.29
CA ALA A 82 13.07 -20.78 17.11
C ALA A 82 13.77 -21.20 18.41
N GLU A 83 13.30 -20.70 19.56
CA GLU A 83 13.84 -21.04 20.90
C GLU A 83 13.42 -22.45 21.35
N GLU A 84 12.15 -22.83 21.15
CA GLU A 84 11.63 -24.15 21.52
C GLU A 84 12.12 -25.28 20.58
N GLY A 85 12.60 -24.93 19.39
CA GLY A 85 12.99 -25.84 18.32
C GLY A 85 14.39 -26.46 18.42
N TRP A 86 15.08 -26.37 19.57
CA TRP A 86 16.47 -26.83 19.77
C TRP A 86 16.63 -28.37 19.81
N SER A 87 15.90 -29.09 18.95
CA SER A 87 16.34 -30.42 18.52
C SER A 87 17.23 -30.21 17.30
N VAL A 88 18.51 -30.59 17.40
CA VAL A 88 19.57 -30.32 16.41
C VAL A 88 19.17 -30.69 14.98
N SER A 89 18.35 -31.73 14.81
CA SER A 89 17.82 -32.17 13.51
C SER A 89 16.74 -31.24 12.92
N ARG A 90 15.97 -30.52 13.75
CA ARG A 90 14.91 -29.61 13.30
C ARG A 90 15.45 -28.21 12.98
N ALA A 91 16.52 -27.79 13.66
CA ALA A 91 17.17 -26.50 13.47
C ALA A 91 17.83 -26.34 12.08
N ILE A 92 18.24 -27.44 11.45
CA ILE A 92 18.88 -27.43 10.12
C ILE A 92 17.84 -27.19 9.00
N PHE A 93 16.58 -27.56 9.22
CA PHE A 93 15.51 -27.45 8.23
C PHE A 93 14.45 -26.39 8.56
N SER A 94 14.51 -25.76 9.73
CA SER A 94 13.60 -24.66 10.05
C SER A 94 14.05 -23.38 9.36
N LYS A 95 13.11 -22.69 8.71
CA LYS A 95 13.35 -21.33 8.24
C LYS A 95 13.66 -20.47 9.46
N GLY A 96 14.75 -19.71 9.41
CA GLY A 96 15.06 -18.73 10.45
C GLY A 96 13.92 -17.71 10.61
N VAL A 97 13.90 -16.98 11.72
CA VAL A 97 12.86 -15.98 12.04
C VAL A 97 12.64 -15.02 10.86
N GLU A 98 13.71 -14.54 10.24
CA GLU A 98 13.64 -13.65 9.08
C GLU A 98 13.04 -14.35 7.85
N GLY A 99 13.44 -15.58 7.55
CA GLY A 99 12.92 -16.35 6.42
C GLY A 99 11.42 -16.68 6.58
N GLY A 100 11.00 -17.02 7.80
CA GLY A 100 9.60 -17.23 8.15
C GLY A 100 8.77 -15.94 8.05
N ALA A 101 9.32 -14.81 8.49
CA ALA A 101 8.66 -13.51 8.37
C ALA A 101 8.52 -13.10 6.90
N ARG A 102 9.59 -13.23 6.10
CA ARG A 102 9.58 -12.92 4.67
C ARG A 102 8.59 -13.76 3.89
N GLU A 103 8.50 -15.05 4.20
CA GLU A 103 7.49 -15.92 3.63
C GLU A 103 6.08 -15.50 4.00
N TRP A 104 5.84 -15.25 5.28
CA TRP A 104 4.53 -14.81 5.75
C TRP A 104 4.10 -13.49 5.09
N VAL A 105 4.98 -12.49 5.01
CA VAL A 105 4.71 -11.21 4.32
C VAL A 105 4.34 -11.47 2.86
N ARG A 106 5.09 -12.33 2.16
CA ARG A 106 4.82 -12.69 0.77
C ARG A 106 3.43 -13.30 0.59
N GLU A 107 3.03 -14.19 1.48
CA GLU A 107 1.72 -14.84 1.44
C GLU A 107 0.58 -13.86 1.79
N VAL A 108 0.81 -12.95 2.73
CA VAL A 108 -0.13 -11.85 3.01
C VAL A 108 -0.29 -10.96 1.77
N LEU A 109 0.81 -10.49 1.16
CA LEU A 109 0.78 -9.62 -0.02
C LEU A 109 0.03 -10.28 -1.18
N LYS A 110 0.25 -11.59 -1.43
CA LYS A 110 -0.55 -12.34 -2.41
C LYS A 110 -2.04 -12.30 -2.12
N GLY A 111 -2.43 -12.34 -0.84
CA GLY A 111 -3.83 -12.23 -0.44
C GLY A 111 -4.40 -10.83 -0.61
N LEU A 112 -3.57 -9.78 -0.58
CA LEU A 112 -4.03 -8.41 -0.83
C LEU A 112 -4.32 -8.16 -2.33
N GLN A 113 -3.76 -8.97 -3.23
CA GLN A 113 -3.98 -8.84 -4.67
C GLN A 113 -5.46 -8.97 -5.01
N GLY A 114 -5.98 -8.02 -5.81
CA GLY A 114 -7.39 -7.96 -6.22
C GLY A 114 -8.33 -7.24 -5.26
N GLY A 115 -7.84 -6.71 -4.13
CA GLY A 115 -8.62 -5.80 -3.27
C GLY A 115 -8.73 -4.38 -3.85
N ARG A 116 -9.65 -3.57 -3.32
CA ARG A 116 -9.72 -2.12 -3.65
C ARG A 116 -8.41 -1.42 -3.24
N ALA A 117 -7.94 -0.51 -4.08
CA ALA A 117 -6.65 0.18 -3.91
C ALA A 117 -6.49 0.81 -2.52
N ALA A 118 -7.49 1.55 -2.03
CA ALA A 118 -7.45 2.18 -0.70
C ALA A 118 -7.31 1.18 0.46
N ILE A 119 -7.93 0.01 0.34
CA ILE A 119 -7.87 -1.04 1.37
C ILE A 119 -6.52 -1.76 1.31
N ARG A 120 -6.04 -2.08 0.11
CA ARG A 120 -4.69 -2.62 -0.12
C ARG A 120 -3.61 -1.71 0.44
N LEU A 121 -3.74 -0.40 0.19
CA LEU A 121 -2.84 0.62 0.71
C LEU A 121 -2.82 0.61 2.24
N ALA A 122 -3.99 0.63 2.89
CA ALA A 122 -4.09 0.58 4.36
C ALA A 122 -3.42 -0.68 4.95
N CYS A 123 -3.71 -1.85 4.38
CA CYS A 123 -3.09 -3.12 4.82
C CYS A 123 -1.56 -3.11 4.64
N SER A 124 -1.08 -2.64 3.48
CA SER A 124 0.36 -2.61 3.15
C SER A 124 1.12 -1.61 4.00
N VAL A 125 0.55 -0.44 4.28
CA VAL A 125 1.10 0.51 5.25
C VAL A 125 1.17 -0.11 6.65
N GLY A 126 0.13 -0.82 7.09
CA GLY A 126 0.15 -1.56 8.34
C GLY A 126 1.29 -2.58 8.42
N LEU A 127 1.52 -3.34 7.35
CA LEU A 127 2.64 -4.27 7.24
C LEU A 127 4.00 -3.54 7.34
N LEU A 128 4.20 -2.48 6.57
CA LEU A 128 5.46 -1.72 6.58
C LEU A 128 5.75 -1.13 7.97
N LEU A 129 4.75 -0.55 8.63
CA LEU A 129 4.88 -0.02 9.99
C LEU A 129 5.18 -1.13 11.02
N GLY A 130 4.67 -2.34 10.79
CA GLY A 130 4.98 -3.51 11.62
C GLY A 130 6.42 -3.98 11.43
N LEU A 131 6.88 -4.06 10.18
CA LEU A 131 8.23 -4.50 9.81
C LEU A 131 9.31 -3.51 10.22
N ASN A 132 9.07 -2.20 10.07
CA ASN A 132 10.01 -1.16 10.48
C ASN A 132 10.25 -1.15 12.00
N GLY A 133 9.35 -1.73 12.80
CA GLY A 133 9.58 -1.96 14.23
C GLY A 133 10.55 -3.11 14.53
N LEU A 134 10.95 -3.89 13.52
CA LEU A 134 11.81 -5.05 13.63
C LEU A 134 13.14 -4.75 12.93
N HIS A 135 14.17 -4.35 13.69
CA HIS A 135 15.50 -3.93 13.20
C HIS A 135 16.29 -4.96 12.35
N LYS A 136 15.71 -6.08 11.92
CA LYS A 136 16.41 -7.23 11.28
C LYS A 136 15.68 -7.81 10.05
N VAL A 137 14.67 -7.14 9.49
CA VAL A 137 13.83 -7.70 8.41
C VAL A 137 13.84 -6.80 7.17
N ASP A 138 15.02 -6.41 6.70
CA ASP A 138 15.17 -5.42 5.62
C ASP A 138 14.66 -5.95 4.26
N ALA A 139 14.93 -7.22 3.92
CA ALA A 139 14.61 -7.77 2.59
C ALA A 139 13.10 -7.98 2.32
N SER A 140 12.24 -7.75 3.32
CA SER A 140 10.77 -7.80 3.16
C SER A 140 10.15 -6.43 2.90
N ASN A 141 10.89 -5.35 3.16
CA ASN A 141 10.40 -3.99 3.03
C ASN A 141 10.20 -3.61 1.57
N ASP A 142 11.16 -3.91 0.70
CA ASP A 142 11.10 -3.55 -0.74
C ASP A 142 9.79 -4.00 -1.42
N LYS A 143 9.31 -5.21 -1.10
CA LYS A 143 8.08 -5.74 -1.69
C LYS A 143 6.83 -5.04 -1.19
N VAL A 144 6.82 -4.69 0.10
CA VAL A 144 5.69 -4.00 0.73
C VAL A 144 5.67 -2.54 0.26
N GLU A 145 6.84 -1.89 0.15
CA GLU A 145 6.97 -0.54 -0.39
C GLU A 145 6.52 -0.46 -1.85
N ASN A 146 6.91 -1.41 -2.70
CA ASN A 146 6.42 -1.48 -4.07
C ASN A 146 4.90 -1.60 -4.14
N GLU A 147 4.30 -2.45 -3.30
CA GLU A 147 2.83 -2.59 -3.21
C GLU A 147 2.17 -1.29 -2.74
N ILE A 148 2.77 -0.57 -1.79
CA ILE A 148 2.29 0.75 -1.33
C ILE A 148 2.31 1.76 -2.47
N ILE A 149 3.39 1.81 -3.26
CA ILE A 149 3.52 2.75 -4.39
C ILE A 149 2.45 2.45 -5.44
N ILE A 150 2.26 1.18 -5.80
CA ILE A 150 1.24 0.76 -6.77
C ILE A 150 -0.17 1.09 -6.26
N ALA A 151 -0.51 0.70 -5.04
CA ALA A 151 -1.83 0.95 -4.46
C ALA A 151 -2.10 2.45 -4.28
N LEU A 152 -1.08 3.25 -3.95
CA LEU A 152 -1.21 4.71 -3.85
C LEU A 152 -1.49 5.34 -5.22
N ALA A 153 -0.78 4.90 -6.27
CA ALA A 153 -1.03 5.38 -7.63
C ALA A 153 -2.47 5.07 -8.08
N GLU A 154 -2.93 3.83 -7.87
CA GLU A 154 -4.31 3.43 -8.16
C GLU A 154 -5.34 4.29 -7.39
N VAL A 155 -5.09 4.59 -6.10
CA VAL A 155 -5.96 5.49 -5.33
C VAL A 155 -5.99 6.89 -5.93
N MET A 156 -4.86 7.43 -6.35
CA MET A 156 -4.79 8.75 -6.97
C MET A 156 -5.56 8.80 -8.30
N ASP A 157 -5.50 7.74 -9.10
CA ASP A 157 -6.25 7.60 -10.35
C ASP A 157 -7.77 7.50 -10.10
N ASP A 158 -8.20 6.78 -9.04
CA ASP A 158 -9.61 6.72 -8.64
C ASP A 158 -10.14 8.12 -8.27
N TYR A 159 -9.34 8.94 -7.59
CA TYR A 159 -9.72 10.32 -7.23
C TYR A 159 -9.70 11.28 -8.43
N SER A 160 -8.80 11.11 -9.40
CA SER A 160 -8.70 12.01 -10.56
C SER A 160 -9.94 11.93 -11.46
N LEU A 161 -10.56 10.75 -11.56
CA LEU A 161 -11.79 10.53 -12.32
C LEU A 161 -13.00 11.29 -11.75
N GLU A 162 -13.09 11.45 -10.42
CA GLU A 162 -14.21 12.14 -9.77
C GLU A 162 -13.98 13.66 -9.62
N SER A 163 -12.72 14.11 -9.59
CA SER A 163 -12.35 15.48 -9.22
C SER A 163 -11.45 16.17 -10.25
N GLY A 164 -11.76 15.97 -11.54
CA GLY A 164 -11.01 16.41 -12.73
C GLY A 164 -10.72 17.91 -12.90
N ASP A 165 -10.69 18.70 -11.83
CA ASP A 165 -10.20 20.08 -11.81
C ASP A 165 -8.69 20.17 -11.58
N TRP A 166 -8.06 19.26 -10.82
CA TRP A 166 -6.60 19.33 -10.61
C TRP A 166 -5.84 19.13 -11.93
N GLU A 167 -6.17 18.10 -12.72
CA GLU A 167 -5.48 17.83 -13.98
C GLU A 167 -5.56 19.00 -14.98
N LYS A 168 -6.57 19.86 -14.88
CA LYS A 168 -6.71 21.03 -15.77
C LYS A 168 -5.63 22.08 -15.52
N GLU A 169 -5.06 22.17 -14.32
CA GLU A 169 -3.97 23.12 -14.00
C GLU A 169 -2.61 22.71 -14.57
N PHE A 170 -2.43 21.42 -14.87
CA PHE A 170 -1.14 20.86 -15.37
C PHE A 170 -1.17 20.52 -16.85
N ARG A 171 -2.31 20.71 -17.53
CA ARG A 171 -2.34 20.69 -18.99
C ARG A 171 -1.52 21.89 -19.47
N PRO A 172 -0.48 21.69 -20.31
CA PRO A 172 0.20 22.82 -20.92
C PRO A 172 -0.87 23.67 -21.59
N GLN A 173 -1.05 24.89 -21.11
CA GLN A 173 -1.84 25.88 -21.80
C GLN A 173 -1.10 26.11 -23.10
N LEU A 174 -1.51 25.40 -24.16
CA LEU A 174 -1.15 25.78 -25.52
C LEU A 174 -1.72 27.19 -25.65
N ASP A 175 -0.84 28.17 -25.49
CA ASP A 175 -1.15 29.57 -25.68
C ASP A 175 -1.57 29.71 -27.15
N VAL A 176 -2.88 29.63 -27.36
CA VAL A 176 -3.52 29.83 -28.67
C VAL A 176 -3.34 31.30 -29.12
N GLY A 177 -2.63 32.12 -28.34
CA GLY A 177 -2.19 33.47 -28.69
C GLY A 177 -1.02 33.55 -29.67
N PHE A 178 -0.27 32.47 -29.94
CA PHE A 178 0.88 32.55 -30.86
C PHE A 178 0.51 32.43 -32.36
N LEU A 179 -0.72 32.05 -32.71
CA LEU A 179 -1.14 31.91 -34.13
C LEU A 179 -2.09 33.00 -34.65
N VAL A 180 -2.38 34.06 -33.88
CA VAL A 180 -3.23 35.18 -34.35
C VAL A 180 -2.43 36.45 -34.71
N ARG A 181 -1.10 36.36 -34.81
CA ARG A 181 -0.26 37.48 -35.27
C ARG A 181 0.64 37.11 -36.44
N ALA A 182 0.04 36.58 -37.49
CA ALA A 182 0.63 36.52 -38.82
C ALA A 182 -0.46 36.83 -39.86
N ASN A 183 -1.03 38.03 -39.79
CA ASN A 183 -1.49 38.72 -40.99
C ASN A 183 -0.45 39.79 -41.32
N ASP A 184 -0.20 39.94 -42.62
CA ASP A 184 0.60 40.97 -43.28
C ASP A 184 2.11 40.71 -43.38
N THR A 185 2.48 39.79 -44.26
CA THR A 185 3.58 40.04 -45.22
C THR A 185 3.36 39.19 -46.47
N ASP A 186 2.91 39.87 -47.51
CA ASP A 186 3.23 39.77 -48.93
C ASP A 186 3.87 38.49 -49.50
N ASP A 187 3.30 38.11 -50.64
CA ASP A 187 3.76 37.14 -51.63
C ASP A 187 5.29 37.11 -51.81
N VAL A 188 5.94 36.01 -51.40
CA VAL A 188 7.22 35.58 -51.98
C VAL A 188 7.26 34.06 -52.13
N ASN A 189 7.22 33.61 -53.39
CA ASN A 189 7.64 32.29 -53.86
C ASN A 189 9.10 32.01 -53.43
N ILE A 190 9.35 31.00 -52.59
CA ILE A 190 10.65 30.30 -52.54
C ILE A 190 10.42 28.79 -52.29
N ALA A 191 11.24 28.01 -52.98
CA ALA A 191 11.16 26.59 -53.24
C ALA A 191 11.25 25.65 -52.03
N ASP A 192 10.61 24.50 -52.25
CA ASP A 192 10.98 23.14 -51.84
C ASP A 192 12.42 22.96 -51.36
N ASP A 193 12.61 22.60 -50.09
CA ASP A 193 13.73 21.76 -49.67
C ASP A 193 13.41 20.94 -48.40
N GLY A 194 13.88 19.70 -48.40
CA GLY A 194 13.40 18.64 -47.53
C GLY A 194 14.06 18.54 -46.14
N GLY A 195 13.32 17.89 -45.24
CA GLY A 195 13.84 16.94 -44.24
C GLY A 195 14.49 17.50 -42.97
N HIS A 196 13.95 17.12 -41.80
CA HIS A 196 14.69 16.38 -40.76
C HIS A 196 13.75 15.97 -39.61
N GLY A 197 13.81 14.69 -39.24
CA GLY A 197 13.09 14.12 -38.10
C GLY A 197 13.76 14.48 -36.77
N GLY A 198 12.97 15.04 -35.86
CA GLY A 198 13.37 15.30 -34.48
C GLY A 198 12.95 14.14 -33.56
N THR A 199 13.94 13.45 -33.00
CA THR A 199 13.79 12.45 -31.93
C THR A 199 13.43 13.12 -30.61
N PHE A 200 12.35 12.66 -29.98
CA PHE A 200 11.91 13.05 -28.64
C PHE A 200 12.72 12.27 -27.58
N GLU A 201 13.54 12.97 -26.78
CA GLU A 201 14.19 12.38 -25.60
C GLU A 201 13.17 12.26 -24.44
N ALA A 202 12.97 11.04 -23.96
CA ALA A 202 12.21 10.75 -22.76
C ALA A 202 13.05 11.12 -21.52
N GLY A 203 12.62 12.16 -20.80
CA GLY A 203 13.20 12.55 -19.51
C GLY A 203 13.03 11.44 -18.47
N SER A 204 14.15 10.91 -17.97
CA SER A 204 14.21 9.97 -16.87
C SER A 204 13.88 10.66 -15.54
N TYR A 205 12.75 10.30 -14.94
CA TYR A 205 12.39 10.71 -13.58
C TYR A 205 13.25 9.93 -12.56
N SER A 206 14.15 10.64 -11.88
CA SER A 206 14.98 10.08 -10.80
C SER A 206 14.15 9.81 -9.54
N ALA A 207 14.11 8.54 -9.13
CA ALA A 207 13.42 8.04 -7.93
C ALA A 207 13.89 8.66 -6.59
N SER A 208 14.93 9.50 -6.60
CA SER A 208 15.52 10.12 -5.41
C SER A 208 14.73 11.33 -4.85
N GLY A 209 13.78 11.87 -5.62
CA GLY A 209 12.96 13.02 -5.20
C GLY A 209 11.76 12.65 -4.32
N LEU A 210 11.14 11.49 -4.58
CA LEU A 210 9.94 11.01 -3.87
C LEU A 210 10.23 10.63 -2.40
N ASP A 211 11.44 10.12 -2.13
CA ASP A 211 11.85 9.70 -0.79
C ASP A 211 11.96 10.89 0.21
N ARG A 212 12.21 12.11 -0.29
CA ARG A 212 12.27 13.32 0.57
C ARG A 212 10.90 13.92 0.88
N LEU A 213 9.92 13.75 -0.01
CA LEU A 213 8.56 14.27 0.16
C LEU A 213 7.73 13.39 1.10
N LEU A 214 7.89 12.07 1.04
CA LEU A 214 7.21 11.14 1.95
C LEU A 214 7.72 11.22 3.39
N ARG A 215 9.04 11.42 3.60
CA ARG A 215 9.61 11.61 4.96
C ARG A 215 9.11 12.86 5.67
N ARG A 216 8.89 13.98 4.96
CA ARG A 216 8.46 15.24 5.60
C ARG A 216 6.99 15.27 6.00
N ARG A 217 6.10 14.52 5.34
CA ARG A 217 4.68 14.47 5.71
C ARG A 217 4.34 13.47 6.83
N LEU A 218 5.10 12.38 6.97
CA LEU A 218 4.83 11.38 8.01
C LEU A 218 5.35 11.78 9.40
N THR A 219 6.39 12.61 9.50
CA THR A 219 6.87 13.11 10.81
C THR A 219 6.00 14.21 11.42
N GLY A 220 5.15 14.88 10.63
CA GLY A 220 4.28 15.96 11.12
C GLY A 220 3.04 15.50 11.89
N VAL A 221 2.57 14.27 11.66
CA VAL A 221 1.34 13.74 12.27
C VAL A 221 1.63 12.88 13.53
N ALA A 222 2.86 12.38 13.69
CA ALA A 222 3.22 11.50 14.81
C ALA A 222 3.52 12.22 16.14
N CYS A 223 3.53 13.56 16.18
CA CYS A 223 3.97 14.31 17.37
C CYS A 223 2.85 14.81 18.30
N ARG A 224 1.57 14.48 18.06
CA ARG A 224 0.46 15.02 18.86
C ARG A 224 -0.33 14.05 19.74
N THR A 225 0.08 12.78 19.83
CA THR A 225 -0.69 11.76 20.59
C THR A 225 0.06 11.15 21.77
N TYR A 226 1.26 11.62 22.10
CA TYR A 226 2.04 11.16 23.25
C TYR A 226 2.10 12.19 24.38
N TYR A 227 0.98 12.81 24.73
CA TYR A 227 0.82 13.52 26.01
C TYR A 227 -0.66 13.53 26.35
N LEU A 228 -1.14 12.46 26.99
CA LEU A 228 -2.31 12.40 27.86
C LEU A 228 -2.46 10.94 28.34
N SER A 229 -1.62 10.61 29.32
CA SER A 229 -1.91 9.60 30.35
C SER A 229 -1.52 10.24 31.68
#